data_AF-A0A1L6K4M1-F1
#
_entry.id   AF-A0A1L6K4M1-F1
#
_cell.length_a   1.000
_cell.length_b   1.000
_cell.length_c   1.000
_cell.angle_alpha   90.00
_cell.angle_beta   90.00
_cell.angle_gamma   90.00
#
_symmetry.space_group_name_H-M   'P 1'
#
loop_
_entity.id
_entity.type
_entity.pdbx_description
1 polymer ?
#
loop_
_entity_poly.entity_id
_entity_poly.type
_entity_poly.pdbx_seq_one_letter_code
_entity_poly.pdbx_strand_id
1 'polypeptide(L)'
;MESPAWLPRREVKPPPTSTEAGVVADAPPLENSAGNNANSSCSIQAPTILDLVKDSLRNDPRDKSVKHEDREVFFNEYLSELKAAEGKSERDARGKREEHGARVAKTEGKRRTVNGKEQEMESVRVKVRRNEAAASFQALLVETIKDPQASWTESKPRLEKDPQGRATNPDLDPSDIEKLFREHIKMLHERCTNVFKDLLAEVIIAEAAARKAEDGKTVLDSWSTAKRLLKPDPRYNKMPRKERETLWRRYAGEMLRKQKSSPDQKEDRHTDAKNRSSNDSGR
;
A
#
# COMPACT_ATOMS: atom_id res chain seq x y z
N MET A 1 -35.34 -42.18 -2.40
CA MET A 1 -34.00 -42.00 -1.79
C MET A 1 -33.95 -40.58 -1.28
N GLU A 2 -34.20 -40.45 0.02
CA GLU A 2 -34.53 -39.20 0.70
C GLU A 2 -33.27 -38.47 1.19
N SER A 3 -33.29 -37.15 1.08
CA SER A 3 -32.25 -36.25 1.59
C SER A 3 -32.44 -36.00 3.10
N PRO A 4 -31.39 -36.06 3.93
CA PRO A 4 -31.49 -35.64 5.33
C PRO A 4 -31.34 -34.12 5.46
N ALA A 5 -32.39 -33.49 5.98
CA ALA A 5 -32.49 -32.05 6.23
C ALA A 5 -32.28 -31.74 7.72
N TRP A 6 -31.04 -31.60 8.21
CA TRP A 6 -30.78 -31.05 9.55
C TRP A 6 -29.39 -30.42 9.64
N LEU A 7 -29.28 -29.09 9.51
CA LEU A 7 -28.32 -28.27 10.27
C LEU A 7 -28.84 -26.81 10.37
N PRO A 8 -29.00 -26.23 11.58
CA PRO A 8 -29.45 -24.85 11.73
C PRO A 8 -28.34 -23.83 11.45
N ARG A 9 -28.75 -22.74 10.80
CA ARG A 9 -27.99 -21.54 10.45
C ARG A 9 -27.39 -20.91 11.70
N ARG A 10 -26.06 -20.80 11.79
CA ARG A 10 -25.38 -20.04 12.86
C ARG A 10 -25.53 -18.55 12.60
N GLU A 11 -26.23 -17.85 13.50
CA GLU A 11 -26.22 -16.39 13.58
C GLU A 11 -24.84 -15.88 14.01
N VAL A 12 -24.32 -14.91 13.26
CA VAL A 12 -23.07 -14.22 13.54
C VAL A 12 -23.36 -13.04 14.45
N LYS A 13 -22.88 -13.10 15.70
CA LYS A 13 -23.01 -12.04 16.69
C LYS A 13 -21.86 -11.02 16.51
N PRO A 14 -22.12 -9.69 16.49
CA PRO A 14 -21.06 -8.68 16.37
C PRO A 14 -20.27 -8.49 17.68
N PRO A 15 -19.02 -7.97 17.60
CA PRO A 15 -18.09 -7.93 18.73
C PRO A 15 -18.34 -6.79 19.72
N PRO A 16 -17.91 -6.93 20.99
CA PRO A 16 -18.00 -5.86 21.98
C PRO A 16 -16.89 -4.81 21.80
N THR A 17 -17.28 -3.54 21.86
CA THR A 17 -16.41 -2.37 21.94
C THR A 17 -15.85 -2.21 23.36
N SER A 18 -14.53 -2.05 23.47
CA SER A 18 -13.85 -1.64 24.69
C SER A 18 -14.01 -0.14 24.97
N THR A 19 -13.84 0.19 26.25
CA THR A 19 -13.25 1.43 26.82
C THR A 19 -14.25 2.38 27.48
N GLU A 20 -14.45 2.11 28.77
CA GLU A 20 -14.74 3.12 29.79
C GLU A 20 -13.51 4.02 30.00
N ALA A 21 -13.71 5.33 29.93
CA ALA A 21 -12.87 6.35 30.54
C ALA A 21 -13.83 7.30 31.28
N GLY A 22 -13.63 7.42 32.59
CA GLY A 22 -14.61 7.95 33.53
C GLY A 22 -14.75 9.47 33.55
N VAL A 23 -15.77 9.94 34.26
CA VAL A 23 -15.93 11.33 34.74
C VAL A 23 -16.79 11.31 36.01
N VAL A 24 -16.16 11.73 37.12
CA VAL A 24 -16.68 12.58 38.21
C VAL A 24 -18.10 12.31 38.73
N ALA A 25 -18.18 11.67 39.90
CA ALA A 25 -19.36 11.71 40.76
C ALA A 25 -19.25 12.92 41.71
N ASP A 26 -20.09 13.91 41.43
CA ASP A 26 -20.42 15.04 42.29
C ASP A 26 -21.52 14.56 43.28
N ALA A 27 -21.32 14.78 44.57
CA ALA A 27 -22.20 14.33 45.63
C ALA A 27 -22.89 15.55 46.27
N PRO A 28 -24.23 15.64 46.27
CA PRO A 28 -24.94 16.63 47.05
C PRO A 28 -25.25 16.15 48.49
N PRO A 29 -25.44 17.08 49.43
CA PRO A 29 -25.42 16.82 50.87
C PRO A 29 -26.81 16.45 51.40
N LEU A 30 -26.85 15.60 52.43
CA LEU A 30 -28.04 15.40 53.26
C LEU A 30 -27.69 15.55 54.75
N GLU A 31 -28.15 16.68 55.26
CA GLU A 31 -28.82 16.92 56.54
C GLU A 31 -28.31 16.22 57.81
N ASN A 32 -27.75 17.09 58.66
CA ASN A 32 -27.51 16.87 60.08
C ASN A 32 -28.84 16.77 60.84
N SER A 33 -29.02 15.71 61.62
CA SER A 33 -29.97 15.69 62.73
C SER A 33 -29.25 15.28 64.03
N ALA A 34 -29.62 16.01 65.08
CA ALA A 34 -28.92 16.16 66.34
C ALA A 34 -28.90 14.90 67.22
N GLY A 35 -27.88 14.83 68.07
CA GLY A 35 -27.81 13.86 69.16
C GLY A 35 -26.59 14.08 70.04
N ASN A 36 -26.66 15.10 70.91
CA ASN A 36 -25.72 15.29 72.01
C ASN A 36 -25.81 14.09 72.98
N ASN A 37 -24.67 13.49 73.32
CA ASN A 37 -24.50 12.86 74.63
C ASN A 37 -23.05 12.99 75.09
N ALA A 38 -22.88 13.50 76.30
CA ALA A 38 -21.62 13.77 76.95
C ALA A 38 -21.00 12.50 77.56
N ASN A 39 -19.69 12.57 77.77
CA ASN A 39 -18.88 11.78 78.70
C ASN A 39 -18.73 10.27 78.43
N SER A 40 -17.55 9.88 77.95
CA SER A 40 -16.62 9.06 78.75
C SER A 40 -15.33 8.80 77.99
N SER A 41 -14.23 9.27 78.57
CA SER A 41 -12.87 8.92 78.20
C SER A 41 -12.62 7.43 78.47
N CYS A 42 -12.43 6.63 77.42
CA CYS A 42 -11.68 5.37 77.49
C CYS A 42 -11.21 4.99 76.09
N SER A 43 -9.96 5.34 75.76
CA SER A 43 -9.28 4.83 74.57
C SER A 43 -8.97 3.35 74.79
N ILE A 44 -9.84 2.46 74.34
CA ILE A 44 -9.51 1.03 74.24
C ILE A 44 -8.61 0.90 73.01
N GLN A 45 -7.30 1.05 73.22
CA GLN A 45 -6.30 0.63 72.25
C GLN A 45 -6.39 -0.90 72.14
N ALA A 46 -6.55 -1.41 70.92
CA ALA A 46 -6.47 -2.86 70.69
C ALA A 46 -5.11 -3.37 71.19
N PRO A 47 -5.05 -4.50 71.91
CA PRO A 47 -3.80 -5.02 72.45
C PRO A 47 -2.81 -5.21 71.32
N THR A 48 -1.61 -4.68 71.49
CA THR A 48 -0.55 -4.83 70.50
C THR A 48 -0.13 -6.30 70.46
N ILE A 49 0.48 -6.75 69.36
CA ILE A 49 0.99 -8.13 69.24
C ILE A 49 1.93 -8.47 70.43
N LEU A 50 2.66 -7.47 70.92
CA LEU A 50 3.52 -7.60 72.08
C LEU A 50 2.74 -7.90 73.37
N ASP A 51 1.57 -7.30 73.59
CA ASP A 51 0.76 -7.53 74.79
C ASP A 51 0.18 -8.94 74.84
N LEU A 52 -0.20 -9.48 73.68
CA LEU A 52 -0.70 -10.84 73.56
C LEU A 52 0.41 -11.89 73.75
N VAL A 53 1.60 -11.62 73.20
CA VAL A 53 2.78 -12.49 73.37
C VAL A 53 3.28 -12.47 74.81
N LYS A 54 3.35 -11.29 75.44
CA LYS A 54 3.74 -11.10 76.85
C LYS A 54 2.87 -11.93 77.80
N ASP A 55 1.56 -12.00 77.56
CA ASP A 55 0.65 -12.74 78.43
C ASP A 55 0.87 -14.26 78.34
N SER A 56 1.17 -14.78 77.14
CA SER A 56 1.49 -16.20 76.92
C SER A 56 2.84 -16.63 77.50
N LEU A 57 3.84 -15.73 77.53
CA LEU A 57 5.19 -16.01 78.02
C LEU A 57 5.35 -15.80 79.53
N ARG A 58 4.35 -15.19 80.19
CA ARG A 58 4.34 -14.81 81.62
C ARG A 58 4.76 -15.94 82.57
N ASN A 59 4.49 -17.20 82.21
CA ASN A 59 4.78 -18.38 83.02
C ASN A 59 6.04 -19.17 82.58
N ASP A 60 6.70 -18.81 81.48
CA ASP A 60 7.90 -19.52 81.00
C ASP A 60 9.13 -19.17 81.86
N PRO A 61 9.84 -20.16 82.45
CA PRO A 61 11.06 -19.92 83.22
C PRO A 61 12.15 -19.16 82.46
N ARG A 62 12.21 -19.29 81.13
CA ARG A 62 13.20 -18.61 80.28
C ARG A 62 12.89 -17.13 80.13
N ASP A 63 11.62 -16.76 80.05
CA ASP A 63 11.20 -15.34 80.03
C ASP A 63 11.53 -14.66 81.36
N LYS A 64 11.26 -15.33 82.49
CA LYS A 64 11.58 -14.83 83.84
C LYS A 64 13.08 -14.63 84.10
N SER A 65 13.95 -15.31 83.34
CA SER A 65 15.40 -15.23 83.46
C SER A 65 16.01 -14.03 82.73
N VAL A 66 15.24 -13.34 81.89
CA VAL A 66 15.66 -12.14 81.16
C VAL A 66 15.15 -10.90 81.89
N LYS A 67 15.96 -9.83 81.96
CA LYS A 67 15.55 -8.56 82.57
C LYS A 67 14.39 -7.94 81.79
N HIS A 68 13.49 -7.24 82.48
CA HIS A 68 12.28 -6.71 81.86
C HIS A 68 12.60 -5.72 80.72
N GLU A 69 13.68 -4.96 80.87
CA GLU A 69 14.16 -3.96 79.90
C GLU A 69 14.71 -4.61 78.61
N ASP A 70 15.32 -5.79 78.71
CA ASP A 70 15.96 -6.48 77.59
C ASP A 70 14.96 -7.34 76.77
N ARG A 71 13.82 -7.73 77.37
CA ARG A 71 12.79 -8.57 76.70
C ARG A 71 12.19 -7.90 75.47
N GLU A 72 11.88 -6.61 75.57
CA GLU A 72 11.33 -5.85 74.46
C GLU A 72 12.36 -5.67 73.34
N VAL A 73 13.65 -5.54 73.69
CA VAL A 73 14.75 -5.48 72.73
C VAL A 73 14.85 -6.79 71.94
N PHE A 74 14.86 -7.96 72.61
CA PHE A 74 14.92 -9.26 71.94
C PHE A 74 13.68 -9.55 71.10
N PHE A 75 12.50 -9.15 71.56
CA PHE A 75 11.27 -9.32 70.78
C PHE A 75 11.28 -8.44 69.51
N ASN A 76 11.72 -7.19 69.62
CA ASN A 76 11.87 -6.29 68.48
C ASN A 76 12.96 -6.76 67.51
N GLU A 77 14.05 -7.33 68.01
CA GLU A 77 15.10 -7.98 67.22
C GLU A 77 14.53 -9.17 66.45
N TYR A 78 13.82 -10.08 67.12
CA TYR A 78 13.16 -11.23 66.47
C TYR A 78 12.13 -10.80 65.40
N LEU A 79 11.30 -9.80 65.69
CA LEU A 79 10.38 -9.25 64.68
C LEU A 79 11.12 -8.60 63.51
N SER A 80 12.25 -7.95 63.77
CA SER A 80 13.09 -7.35 62.74
C SER A 80 13.74 -8.42 61.87
N GLU A 81 14.21 -9.51 62.46
CA GLU A 81 14.75 -10.68 61.76
C GLU A 81 13.70 -11.38 60.90
N LEU A 82 12.49 -11.61 61.43
CA LEU A 82 11.37 -12.19 60.67
C LEU A 82 10.99 -11.31 59.47
N LYS A 83 10.84 -10.00 59.68
CA LYS A 83 10.57 -9.05 58.59
C LYS A 83 11.72 -9.00 57.57
N ALA A 84 12.97 -9.11 58.03
CA ALA A 84 14.13 -9.15 57.15
C ALA A 84 14.19 -10.44 56.34
N ALA A 85 13.85 -11.58 56.93
CA ALA A 85 13.79 -12.88 56.25
C ALA A 85 12.63 -12.94 55.24
N GLU A 86 11.44 -12.46 55.60
CA GLU A 86 10.29 -12.32 54.71
C GLU A 86 10.61 -11.38 53.54
N GLY A 87 11.16 -10.20 53.84
CA GLY A 87 11.57 -9.24 52.81
C GLY A 87 12.70 -9.73 51.91
N LYS A 88 13.60 -10.61 52.39
CA LYS A 88 14.60 -11.29 51.54
C LYS A 88 13.94 -12.32 50.62
N SER A 89 13.07 -13.17 51.16
CA SER A 89 12.31 -14.17 50.39
C SER A 89 11.45 -13.51 49.29
N GLU A 90 10.77 -12.41 49.62
CA GLU A 90 9.97 -11.66 48.65
C GLU A 90 10.85 -11.05 47.54
N ARG A 91 12.00 -10.46 47.89
CA ARG A 91 12.95 -9.93 46.89
C ARG A 91 13.50 -11.01 45.98
N ASP A 92 13.83 -12.18 46.52
CA ASP A 92 14.33 -13.31 45.74
C ASP A 92 13.25 -13.89 44.82
N ALA A 93 12.01 -14.03 45.31
CA ALA A 93 10.86 -14.46 44.51
C ALA A 93 10.55 -13.46 43.39
N ARG A 94 10.61 -12.17 43.70
CA ARG A 94 10.45 -11.08 42.73
C ARG A 94 11.56 -11.12 41.67
N GLY A 95 12.82 -11.28 42.06
CA GLY A 95 13.95 -11.39 41.15
C GLY A 95 13.81 -12.56 40.18
N LYS A 96 13.40 -13.75 40.67
CA LYS A 96 13.12 -14.93 39.83
C LYS A 96 11.97 -14.69 38.84
N ARG A 97 10.90 -13.99 39.28
CA ARG A 97 9.76 -13.64 38.42
C ARG A 97 10.15 -12.63 37.34
N GLU A 98 10.91 -11.60 37.70
CA GLU A 98 11.40 -10.58 36.77
C GLU A 98 12.36 -11.19 35.75
N GLU A 99 13.30 -12.05 36.16
CA GLU A 99 14.22 -12.75 35.26
C GLU A 99 13.46 -13.68 34.29
N HIS A 100 12.52 -14.47 34.80
CA HIS A 100 11.66 -15.32 33.97
C HIS A 100 10.84 -14.47 32.98
N GLY A 101 10.26 -13.37 33.44
CA GLY A 101 9.54 -12.40 32.61
C GLY A 101 10.42 -11.80 31.51
N ALA A 102 11.66 -11.43 31.82
CA ALA A 102 12.62 -10.90 30.85
C ALA A 102 13.01 -11.94 29.79
N ARG A 103 13.22 -13.21 30.20
CA ARG A 103 13.49 -14.31 29.26
C ARG A 103 12.29 -14.56 28.33
N VAL A 104 11.08 -14.62 28.87
CA VAL A 104 9.85 -14.78 28.08
C VAL A 104 9.67 -13.60 27.12
N ALA A 105 9.80 -12.36 27.59
CA ALA A 105 9.68 -11.16 26.76
C ALA A 105 10.71 -11.12 25.62
N LYS A 106 11.96 -11.53 25.88
CA LYS A 106 13.01 -11.61 24.85
C LYS A 106 12.70 -12.67 23.79
N THR A 107 12.23 -13.85 24.20
CA THR A 107 11.85 -14.92 23.26
C THR A 107 10.63 -14.54 22.42
N GLU A 108 9.62 -13.93 23.03
CA GLU A 108 8.43 -13.45 22.36
C GLU A 108 8.74 -12.30 21.39
N GLY A 109 9.58 -11.34 21.80
CA GLY A 109 10.08 -10.29 20.91
C GLY A 109 10.82 -10.86 19.71
N LYS A 110 11.69 -11.86 19.92
CA LYS A 110 12.38 -12.56 18.83
C LYS A 110 11.41 -13.27 17.88
N ARG A 111 10.39 -13.97 18.41
CA ARG A 111 9.34 -14.61 17.59
C ARG A 111 8.59 -13.59 16.74
N ARG A 112 8.17 -12.46 17.32
CA ARG A 112 7.46 -11.40 16.57
C ARG A 112 8.31 -10.84 15.43
N THR A 113 9.60 -10.57 15.68
CA THR A 113 10.50 -10.11 14.62
C THR A 113 10.72 -11.17 13.54
N VAL A 114 10.85 -12.45 13.91
CA VAL A 114 11.02 -13.53 12.93
C VAL A 114 9.75 -13.72 12.11
N ASN A 115 8.58 -13.78 12.74
CA ASN A 115 7.29 -13.91 12.06
C ASN A 115 7.03 -12.72 11.12
N GLY A 116 7.39 -11.50 11.54
CA GLY A 116 7.29 -10.31 10.67
C GLY A 116 8.17 -10.42 9.43
N LYS A 117 9.43 -10.87 9.61
CA LYS A 117 10.36 -11.11 8.49
C LYS A 117 9.90 -12.24 7.58
N GLU A 118 9.31 -13.29 8.14
CA GLU A 118 8.78 -14.42 7.37
C GLU A 118 7.56 -14.01 6.54
N GLN A 119 6.64 -13.24 7.12
CA GLN A 119 5.48 -12.70 6.41
C GLN A 119 5.91 -11.76 5.27
N GLU A 120 6.91 -10.91 5.51
CA GLU A 120 7.50 -10.05 4.48
C GLU A 120 8.14 -10.90 3.37
N MET A 121 8.94 -11.91 3.73
CA MET A 121 9.57 -12.81 2.76
C MET A 121 8.53 -13.58 1.95
N GLU A 122 7.46 -14.07 2.56
CA GLU A 122 6.39 -14.78 1.83
C GLU A 122 5.64 -13.82 0.90
N SER A 123 5.40 -12.58 1.32
CA SER A 123 4.83 -11.55 0.46
C SER A 123 5.72 -11.26 -0.75
N VAL A 124 7.04 -11.25 -0.58
CA VAL A 124 8.00 -11.12 -1.68
C VAL A 124 7.97 -12.33 -2.60
N ARG A 125 7.95 -13.55 -2.05
CA ARG A 125 7.88 -14.79 -2.85
C ARG A 125 6.63 -14.85 -3.71
N VAL A 126 5.46 -14.52 -3.16
CA VAL A 126 4.20 -14.48 -3.91
C VAL A 126 4.28 -13.47 -5.06
N LYS A 127 4.84 -12.28 -4.82
CA LYS A 127 5.06 -11.27 -5.88
C LYS A 127 5.99 -11.78 -6.96
N VAL A 128 7.07 -12.47 -6.59
CA VAL A 128 8.02 -13.05 -7.56
C VAL A 128 7.33 -14.10 -8.43
N ARG A 129 6.62 -15.07 -7.83
CA ARG A 129 5.91 -16.11 -8.59
C ARG A 129 4.88 -15.50 -9.57
N ARG A 130 4.12 -14.51 -9.12
CA ARG A 130 3.17 -13.78 -9.97
C ARG A 130 3.86 -13.04 -11.12
N ASN A 131 4.98 -12.36 -10.85
CA ASN A 131 5.74 -11.67 -11.88
C ASN A 131 6.36 -12.63 -12.89
N GLU A 132 6.88 -13.77 -12.43
CA GLU A 132 7.42 -14.83 -13.29
C GLU A 132 6.32 -15.46 -14.15
N ALA A 133 5.13 -15.70 -13.60
CA ALA A 133 3.97 -16.17 -14.35
C ALA A 133 3.56 -15.15 -15.43
N ALA A 134 3.49 -13.85 -15.08
CA ALA A 134 3.18 -12.79 -16.03
C ALA A 134 4.24 -12.69 -17.16
N ALA A 135 5.52 -12.73 -16.83
CA ALA A 135 6.61 -12.69 -17.81
C ALA A 135 6.59 -13.92 -18.73
N SER A 136 6.34 -15.10 -18.18
CA SER A 136 6.20 -16.34 -18.93
C SER A 136 5.02 -16.27 -19.90
N PHE A 137 3.88 -15.75 -19.46
CA PHE A 137 2.72 -15.54 -20.31
C PHE A 137 2.98 -14.49 -21.40
N GLN A 138 3.69 -13.40 -21.10
CA GLN A 138 4.11 -12.43 -22.11
C GLN A 138 5.02 -13.06 -23.17
N ALA A 139 5.93 -13.95 -22.79
CA ALA A 139 6.74 -14.70 -23.75
C ALA A 139 5.86 -15.58 -24.67
N LEU A 140 4.86 -16.27 -24.11
CA LEU A 140 3.87 -17.02 -24.88
C LEU A 140 3.14 -16.12 -25.90
N LEU A 141 2.71 -14.93 -25.48
CA LEU A 141 2.05 -13.97 -26.36
C LEU A 141 2.96 -13.53 -27.50
N VAL A 142 4.22 -13.23 -27.20
CA VAL A 142 5.22 -12.89 -28.20
C VAL A 142 5.42 -14.04 -29.19
N GLU A 143 5.49 -15.30 -28.73
CA GLU A 143 5.69 -16.48 -29.57
C GLU A 143 4.48 -16.75 -30.49
N THR A 144 3.27 -16.69 -29.94
CA THR A 144 2.06 -17.20 -30.59
C THR A 144 1.23 -16.14 -31.30
N ILE A 145 1.16 -14.91 -30.75
CA ILE A 145 0.30 -13.84 -31.25
C ILE A 145 1.17 -12.81 -31.96
N LYS A 146 1.15 -12.85 -33.30
CA LYS A 146 1.87 -11.90 -34.16
C LYS A 146 0.95 -10.87 -34.82
N ASP A 147 -0.34 -11.16 -34.91
CA ASP A 147 -1.33 -10.31 -35.58
C ASP A 147 -1.86 -9.22 -34.62
N PRO A 148 -1.68 -7.92 -34.93
CA PRO A 148 -2.26 -6.82 -34.14
C PRO A 148 -3.80 -6.73 -34.18
N GLN A 149 -4.47 -7.54 -35.01
CA GLN A 149 -5.94 -7.62 -35.07
C GLN A 149 -6.50 -8.89 -34.40
N ALA A 150 -5.64 -9.70 -33.75
CA ALA A 150 -6.08 -10.92 -33.10
C ALA A 150 -7.12 -10.65 -31.99
N SER A 151 -8.17 -11.46 -31.96
CA SER A 151 -9.23 -11.36 -30.96
C SER A 151 -8.94 -12.22 -29.73
N TRP A 152 -9.38 -11.77 -28.56
CA TRP A 152 -9.23 -12.55 -27.32
C TRP A 152 -9.98 -13.88 -27.39
N THR A 153 -11.20 -13.87 -27.93
CA THR A 153 -12.07 -15.05 -28.03
C THR A 153 -11.48 -16.15 -28.91
N GLU A 154 -10.77 -15.79 -29.99
CA GLU A 154 -10.08 -16.76 -30.85
C GLU A 154 -8.73 -17.20 -30.27
N SER A 155 -8.00 -16.27 -29.63
CA SER A 155 -6.65 -16.51 -29.15
C SER A 155 -6.64 -17.32 -27.86
N LYS A 156 -7.58 -17.08 -26.94
CA LYS A 156 -7.68 -17.74 -25.63
C LYS A 156 -7.56 -19.28 -25.70
N PRO A 157 -8.39 -20.01 -26.48
CA PRO A 157 -8.29 -21.47 -26.53
C PRO A 157 -6.98 -21.98 -27.17
N ARG A 158 -6.26 -21.15 -27.93
CA ARG A 158 -4.93 -21.51 -28.44
C ARG A 158 -3.85 -21.32 -27.37
N LEU A 159 -3.96 -20.26 -26.58
CA LEU A 159 -3.05 -19.96 -25.46
C LEU A 159 -3.19 -20.97 -24.32
N GLU A 160 -4.42 -21.41 -24.02
CA GLU A 160 -4.70 -22.45 -23.01
C GLU A 160 -4.15 -23.84 -23.37
N LYS A 161 -3.90 -24.10 -24.65
CA LYS A 161 -3.28 -25.34 -25.15
C LYS A 161 -1.75 -25.33 -25.11
N ASP A 162 -1.14 -24.29 -24.54
CA ASP A 162 0.30 -24.20 -24.36
C ASP A 162 0.82 -25.40 -23.54
N PRO A 163 1.80 -26.19 -24.04
CA PRO A 163 2.32 -27.35 -23.33
C PRO A 163 2.94 -27.02 -21.96
N GLN A 164 3.41 -25.80 -21.78
CA GLN A 164 3.97 -25.32 -20.52
C GLN A 164 2.89 -24.81 -19.54
N GLY A 165 1.62 -24.76 -19.96
CA GLY A 165 0.51 -24.31 -19.13
C GLY A 165 0.61 -22.85 -18.69
N ARG A 166 1.34 -22.00 -19.44
CA ARG A 166 1.59 -20.59 -19.03
C ARG A 166 0.30 -19.78 -18.93
N ALA A 167 -0.70 -20.10 -19.76
CA ALA A 167 -2.02 -19.46 -19.74
C ALA A 167 -2.99 -20.03 -18.68
N THR A 168 -2.63 -21.13 -18.02
CA THR A 168 -3.44 -21.78 -16.96
C THR A 168 -2.72 -21.77 -15.61
N ASN A 169 -1.69 -20.92 -15.47
CA ASN A 169 -0.89 -20.84 -14.26
C ASN A 169 -1.72 -20.26 -13.10
N PRO A 170 -1.79 -20.92 -11.91
CA PRO A 170 -2.60 -20.47 -10.79
C PRO A 170 -2.13 -19.15 -10.15
N ASP A 171 -0.87 -18.75 -10.34
CA ASP A 171 -0.34 -17.48 -9.82
C ASP A 171 -0.74 -16.26 -10.68
N LEU A 172 -1.50 -16.48 -11.76
CA LEU A 172 -1.95 -15.44 -12.68
C LEU A 172 -3.48 -15.46 -12.85
N ASP A 173 -4.14 -14.37 -12.44
CA ASP A 173 -5.59 -14.29 -12.48
C ASP A 173 -6.11 -14.19 -13.93
N PRO A 174 -7.31 -14.73 -14.24
CA PRO A 174 -7.90 -14.62 -15.58
C PRO A 174 -8.01 -13.19 -16.11
N SER A 175 -8.22 -12.21 -15.21
CA SER A 175 -8.27 -10.80 -15.57
C SER A 175 -6.90 -10.26 -16.01
N ASP A 176 -5.81 -10.68 -15.36
CA ASP A 176 -4.45 -10.29 -15.74
C ASP A 176 -4.02 -10.95 -17.03
N ILE A 177 -4.40 -12.20 -17.27
CA ILE A 177 -4.16 -12.89 -18.54
C ILE A 177 -4.78 -12.10 -19.70
N GLU A 178 -6.06 -11.73 -19.59
CA GLU A 178 -6.73 -10.95 -20.62
C GLU A 178 -6.13 -9.53 -20.75
N LYS A 179 -5.74 -8.90 -19.64
CA LYS A 179 -5.08 -7.59 -19.64
C LYS A 179 -3.75 -7.65 -20.38
N LEU A 180 -2.90 -8.63 -20.09
CA LEU A 180 -1.61 -8.84 -20.75
C LEU A 180 -1.77 -9.09 -22.25
N PHE A 181 -2.80 -9.85 -22.65
CA PHE A 181 -3.16 -10.03 -24.06
C PHE A 181 -3.49 -8.68 -24.73
N ARG A 182 -4.40 -7.89 -24.14
CA ARG A 182 -4.81 -6.59 -24.69
C ARG A 182 -3.63 -5.61 -24.80
N GLU A 183 -2.77 -5.60 -23.79
CA GLU A 183 -1.53 -4.81 -23.80
C GLU A 183 -0.57 -5.24 -24.91
N HIS A 184 -0.40 -6.55 -25.12
CA HIS A 184 0.41 -7.08 -26.22
C HIS A 184 -0.15 -6.71 -27.59
N ILE A 185 -1.47 -6.80 -27.79
CA ILE A 185 -2.13 -6.35 -29.04
C ILE A 185 -1.89 -4.86 -29.27
N LYS A 186 -2.04 -4.04 -28.23
CA LYS A 186 -1.74 -2.60 -28.29
C LYS A 186 -0.28 -2.35 -28.70
N MET A 187 0.67 -3.05 -28.10
CA MET A 187 2.10 -2.94 -28.44
C MET A 187 2.41 -3.37 -29.88
N LEU A 188 1.80 -4.47 -30.36
CA LEU A 188 1.92 -4.90 -31.77
C LEU A 188 1.40 -3.81 -32.72
N HIS A 189 0.24 -3.24 -32.40
CA HIS A 189 -0.39 -2.19 -33.17
C HIS A 189 0.46 -0.91 -33.21
N GLU A 190 0.98 -0.48 -32.07
CA GLU A 190 1.89 0.67 -31.96
C GLU A 190 3.16 0.45 -32.78
N ARG A 191 3.75 -0.75 -32.75
CA ARG A 191 4.89 -1.10 -33.59
C ARG A 191 4.56 -0.98 -35.08
N CYS A 192 3.42 -1.52 -35.52
CA CYS A 192 2.99 -1.38 -36.92
C CYS A 192 2.75 0.09 -37.31
N THR A 193 2.16 0.87 -36.41
CA THR A 193 1.91 2.30 -36.60
C THR A 193 3.21 3.08 -36.76
N ASN A 194 4.21 2.83 -35.91
CA ASN A 194 5.50 3.52 -36.00
C ASN A 194 6.23 3.19 -37.29
N VAL A 195 6.30 1.90 -37.65
CA VAL A 195 6.88 1.47 -38.93
C VAL A 195 6.19 2.12 -40.14
N PHE A 196 4.87 2.32 -40.07
CA PHE A 196 4.13 3.00 -41.14
C PHE A 196 4.38 4.52 -41.17
N LYS A 197 4.54 5.16 -40.00
CA LYS A 197 4.92 6.59 -39.92
C LYS A 197 6.32 6.83 -40.49
N ASP A 198 7.26 5.95 -40.20
CA ASP A 198 8.62 6.01 -40.75
C ASP A 198 8.57 5.91 -42.28
N LEU A 199 7.79 4.95 -42.81
CA LEU A 199 7.55 4.83 -44.25
C LEU A 199 6.97 6.12 -44.86
N LEU A 200 5.98 6.74 -44.20
CA LEU A 200 5.40 8.00 -44.67
C LEU A 200 6.44 9.12 -44.71
N ALA A 201 7.28 9.22 -43.68
CA ALA A 201 8.33 10.23 -43.59
C ALA A 201 9.44 10.06 -44.65
N GLU A 202 9.79 8.81 -44.97
CA GLU A 202 10.81 8.49 -45.98
C GLU A 202 10.30 8.62 -47.42
N VAL A 203 9.06 8.21 -47.70
CA VAL A 203 8.51 8.20 -49.07
C VAL A 203 7.86 9.53 -49.45
N ILE A 204 7.23 10.21 -48.49
CA ILE A 204 6.56 11.50 -48.70
C ILE A 204 7.49 12.63 -48.24
N ILE A 205 8.71 12.63 -48.77
CA ILE A 205 9.65 13.74 -48.63
C ILE A 205 9.12 14.99 -49.36
N ALA A 206 9.60 16.17 -48.96
CA ALA A 206 9.10 17.46 -49.46
C ALA A 206 9.07 17.56 -50.99
N GLU A 207 10.07 16.98 -51.66
CA GLU A 207 10.14 16.94 -53.12
C GLU A 207 9.03 16.07 -53.74
N ALA A 208 8.81 14.86 -53.20
CA ALA A 208 7.73 13.98 -53.64
C ALA A 208 6.34 14.56 -53.32
N ALA A 209 6.23 15.33 -52.24
CA ALA A 209 5.01 16.01 -51.84
C ALA A 209 4.62 17.17 -52.76
N ALA A 210 5.59 17.86 -53.38
CA ALA A 210 5.34 18.97 -54.30
C ALA A 210 5.08 18.51 -55.75
N ARG A 211 5.46 17.27 -56.11
CA ARG A 211 5.22 16.69 -57.43
C ARG A 211 3.72 16.42 -57.64
N LYS A 212 3.18 16.95 -58.73
CA LYS A 212 1.81 16.65 -59.20
C LYS A 212 1.83 15.39 -60.05
N ALA A 213 0.88 14.51 -59.82
CA ALA A 213 0.61 13.37 -60.69
C ALA A 213 -0.15 13.83 -61.94
N GLU A 214 -0.38 12.92 -62.90
CA GLU A 214 -1.04 13.22 -64.17
C GLU A 214 -2.46 13.79 -64.02
N ASP A 215 -3.12 13.52 -62.88
CA ASP A 215 -4.43 14.06 -62.53
C ASP A 215 -4.36 15.43 -61.83
N GLY A 216 -3.18 16.06 -61.78
CA GLY A 216 -2.93 17.36 -61.15
C GLY A 216 -2.87 17.32 -59.62
N LYS A 217 -3.07 16.15 -59.01
CA LYS A 217 -3.11 15.93 -57.56
C LYS A 217 -1.74 15.60 -56.99
N THR A 218 -1.49 16.02 -55.76
CA THR A 218 -0.25 15.75 -55.03
C THR A 218 -0.36 14.51 -54.15
N VAL A 219 0.77 14.05 -53.63
CA VAL A 219 0.82 12.95 -52.66
C VAL A 219 0.18 13.31 -51.32
N LEU A 220 0.00 14.61 -51.03
CA LEU A 220 -0.61 15.11 -49.80
C LEU A 220 -2.13 15.29 -49.89
N ASP A 221 -2.69 15.45 -51.09
CA ASP A 221 -4.13 15.67 -51.29
C ASP A 221 -4.89 14.43 -51.76
N SER A 222 -4.19 13.41 -52.26
CA SER A 222 -4.79 12.21 -52.86
C SER A 222 -4.24 10.92 -52.26
N TRP A 223 -5.09 10.19 -51.54
CA TRP A 223 -4.77 8.87 -51.02
C TRP A 223 -4.39 7.88 -52.13
N SER A 224 -5.07 7.91 -53.27
CA SER A 224 -4.78 7.02 -54.40
C SER A 224 -3.37 7.27 -54.96
N THR A 225 -2.93 8.53 -55.00
CA THR A 225 -1.59 8.92 -55.43
C THR A 225 -0.55 8.47 -54.41
N ALA A 226 -0.77 8.76 -53.11
CA ALA A 226 0.11 8.31 -52.04
C ALA A 226 0.24 6.80 -51.95
N LYS A 227 -0.88 6.08 -52.01
CA LYS A 227 -0.94 4.62 -51.97
C LYS A 227 -0.11 3.98 -53.09
N ARG A 228 0.00 4.60 -54.26
CA ARG A 228 0.84 4.11 -55.38
C ARG A 228 2.33 4.12 -55.02
N LEU A 229 2.77 5.11 -54.26
CA LEU A 229 4.15 5.24 -53.79
C LEU A 229 4.43 4.35 -52.57
N LEU A 230 3.42 4.14 -51.71
CA LEU A 230 3.57 3.35 -50.49
C LEU A 230 3.50 1.84 -50.75
N LYS A 231 2.65 1.39 -51.68
CA LYS A 231 2.35 -0.04 -51.93
C LYS A 231 3.59 -0.90 -52.29
N PRO A 232 4.61 -0.41 -53.01
CA PRO A 232 5.81 -1.19 -53.30
C PRO A 232 6.63 -1.55 -52.06
N ASP A 233 6.55 -0.77 -50.98
CA ASP A 233 7.34 -1.02 -49.76
C ASP A 233 6.73 -2.14 -48.90
N PRO A 234 7.50 -3.14 -48.46
CA PRO A 234 6.99 -4.24 -47.63
C PRO A 234 6.39 -3.79 -46.29
N ARG A 235 6.84 -2.65 -45.73
CA ARG A 235 6.30 -2.06 -44.49
C ARG A 235 4.84 -1.65 -44.63
N TYR A 236 4.38 -1.33 -45.84
CA TYR A 236 2.98 -0.97 -46.11
C TYR A 236 2.00 -2.08 -45.71
N ASN A 237 2.40 -3.35 -45.89
CA ASN A 237 1.52 -4.49 -45.59
C ASN A 237 1.46 -4.82 -44.09
N LYS A 238 2.42 -4.36 -43.28
CA LYS A 238 2.43 -4.57 -41.83
C LYS A 238 1.31 -3.80 -41.10
N MET A 239 0.86 -2.68 -41.67
CA MET A 239 -0.22 -1.90 -41.09
C MET A 239 -1.59 -2.49 -41.46
N PRO A 240 -2.54 -2.66 -40.52
CA PRO A 240 -3.92 -3.04 -40.82
C PRO A 240 -4.57 -2.15 -41.88
N ARG A 241 -5.23 -2.76 -42.88
CA ARG A 241 -5.76 -2.05 -44.07
C ARG A 241 -6.69 -0.90 -43.73
N LYS A 242 -7.54 -1.07 -42.71
CA LYS A 242 -8.55 -0.09 -42.30
C LYS A 242 -7.95 1.22 -41.76
N GLU A 243 -6.68 1.21 -41.36
CA GLU A 243 -6.06 2.34 -40.67
C GLU A 243 -5.07 3.12 -41.51
N ARG A 244 -4.58 2.52 -42.61
CA ARG A 244 -3.53 3.11 -43.47
C ARG A 244 -3.91 4.51 -43.95
N GLU A 245 -5.13 4.66 -44.45
CA GLU A 245 -5.61 5.94 -44.96
C GLU A 245 -5.78 6.98 -43.85
N THR A 246 -6.30 6.58 -42.69
CA THR A 246 -6.46 7.48 -41.53
C THR A 246 -5.12 8.02 -41.05
N LEU A 247 -4.11 7.16 -40.93
CA LEU A 247 -2.75 7.56 -40.55
C LEU A 247 -2.12 8.48 -41.59
N TRP A 248 -2.29 8.17 -42.88
CA TRP A 248 -1.84 9.04 -43.96
C TRP A 248 -2.52 10.41 -43.91
N ARG A 249 -3.84 10.49 -43.73
CA ARG A 249 -4.56 11.78 -43.64
C ARG A 249 -4.02 12.65 -42.50
N ARG A 250 -3.75 12.04 -41.34
CA ARG A 250 -3.15 12.74 -40.21
C ARG A 250 -1.76 13.28 -40.57
N TYR A 251 -0.91 12.44 -41.14
CA TYR A 251 0.45 12.82 -41.56
C TYR A 251 0.44 13.92 -42.63
N ALA A 252 -0.39 13.78 -43.67
CA ALA A 252 -0.52 14.77 -44.73
C ALA A 252 -1.02 16.12 -44.19
N GLY A 253 -1.99 16.09 -43.27
CA GLY A 253 -2.44 17.30 -42.56
C GLY A 253 -1.33 17.96 -41.74
N GLU A 254 -0.52 17.19 -41.03
CA GLU A 254 0.64 17.71 -40.29
C GLU A 254 1.68 18.35 -41.24
N MET A 255 1.95 17.74 -42.40
CA MET A 255 2.86 18.28 -43.42
C MET A 255 2.34 19.58 -44.05
N LEU A 256 1.06 19.65 -44.39
CA LEU A 256 0.45 20.87 -44.92
C LEU A 256 0.47 22.01 -43.89
N ARG A 257 0.27 21.69 -42.60
CA ARG A 257 0.39 22.68 -41.52
C ARG A 257 1.82 23.21 -41.39
N LYS A 258 2.83 22.33 -41.48
CA LYS A 258 4.25 22.73 -41.47
C LYS A 258 4.62 23.61 -42.66
N GLN A 259 4.09 23.34 -43.86
CA GLN A 259 4.28 24.18 -45.04
C GLN A 259 3.63 25.56 -44.85
N LYS A 260 2.44 25.63 -44.24
CA LYS A 260 1.74 26.89 -44.00
C LYS A 260 2.34 27.74 -42.88
N SER A 261 3.02 27.13 -41.91
CA SER A 261 3.72 27.84 -40.83
C SER A 261 5.14 28.28 -41.20
N SER A 262 5.61 27.99 -42.41
CA SER A 262 6.99 28.29 -42.87
C SER A 262 7.12 29.29 -44.04
N PRO A 263 6.20 30.26 -44.22
CA PRO A 263 6.56 31.53 -44.84
C PRO A 263 6.22 32.72 -43.93
N ASP A 264 7.23 33.57 -43.70
CA ASP A 264 7.13 34.99 -43.32
C ASP A 264 7.27 35.39 -41.82
N GLN A 265 8.52 35.54 -41.38
CA GLN A 265 8.94 36.47 -40.32
C GLN A 265 10.29 37.11 -40.70
N LYS A 266 10.30 37.85 -41.83
CA LYS A 266 11.36 38.77 -42.33
C LYS A 266 10.92 39.06 -43.77
N GLU A 267 10.48 40.24 -44.19
CA GLU A 267 10.95 41.61 -43.98
C GLU A 267 9.80 42.59 -44.31
N ASP A 268 10.02 43.89 -44.11
CA ASP A 268 9.15 45.01 -44.48
C ASP A 268 8.04 45.43 -43.49
N ARG A 269 8.48 46.14 -42.44
CA ARG A 269 7.84 47.40 -41.98
C ARG A 269 8.83 48.19 -41.13
N HIS A 270 9.88 48.72 -41.76
CA HIS A 270 10.72 49.75 -41.13
C HIS A 270 11.31 50.71 -42.17
N THR A 271 10.46 51.32 -42.98
CA THR A 271 10.82 52.53 -43.72
C THR A 271 9.68 53.53 -43.63
N ASP A 272 9.62 54.28 -42.54
CA ASP A 272 9.07 55.63 -42.58
C ASP A 272 9.67 56.44 -41.43
N ALA A 273 10.93 56.79 -41.64
CA ALA A 273 11.49 57.96 -41.02
C ALA A 273 11.58 59.06 -42.08
N LYS A 274 10.89 60.18 -41.79
CA LYS A 274 11.41 61.54 -41.99
C LYS A 274 11.09 62.24 -43.32
N ASN A 275 9.96 62.92 -43.36
CA ASN A 275 9.77 64.25 -43.99
C ASN A 275 8.89 65.08 -43.03
N ARG A 276 9.44 65.88 -42.11
CA ARG A 276 9.86 67.28 -42.26
C ARG A 276 8.92 68.14 -43.13
N SER A 277 8.03 68.90 -42.48
CA SER A 277 7.95 70.36 -42.69
C SER A 277 7.25 71.03 -41.50
N SER A 278 8.07 71.70 -40.69
CA SER A 278 7.67 72.91 -39.96
C SER A 278 7.54 74.04 -40.99
N ASN A 279 6.43 74.78 -40.92
CA ASN A 279 6.24 76.20 -41.27
C ASN A 279 4.75 76.49 -40.96
N ASP A 280 4.40 77.29 -39.95
CA ASP A 280 4.53 78.75 -39.86
C ASP A 280 3.29 79.49 -40.41
N SER A 281 2.81 80.43 -39.57
CA SER A 281 1.94 81.59 -39.86
C SER A 281 0.47 81.41 -40.30
N GLY A 282 -0.42 81.62 -39.31
CA GLY A 282 -1.34 82.76 -39.23
C GLY A 282 -2.48 82.93 -40.26
N ARG A 283 -3.72 82.85 -39.77
CA ARG A 283 -4.71 83.96 -39.83
C ARG A 283 -5.88 83.71 -38.89
#